data_AF-A0A9D7R0F8-F1
#
_entry.id   AF-A0A9D7R0F8-F1
#
_cell.length_a   1.000
_cell.length_b   1.000
_cell.length_c   1.000
_cell.angle_alpha   90.00
_cell.angle_beta   90.00
_cell.angle_gamma   90.00
#
_symmetry.space_group_name_H-M   'P 1'
#
loop_
_entity.id
_entity.type
_entity.pdbx_description
1 polymer ?
#
loop_
_entity_poly.entity_id
_entity_poly.type
_entity_poly.pdbx_seq_one_letter_code
_entity_poly.pdbx_strand_id
1 'polypeptide(L)'
;MKHSNVIMFLILLLLSVSLINGCDGISHGQQRRKFEFLYKTNNFAAVFTEYTNDIVNFSDLQLYETRMNRLYSDVNKFETVKGWTKSDAIKEDFLNSIDKNLNAARSMQMKQSLYREFIKDEHEVIVMRETAEDFLNNVENEITVVGKE
;
A
#
# COMPACT_ATOMS: atom_id res chain seq x y z
N MET A 1 -28.04 55.19 -8.69
CA MET A 1 -27.83 53.81 -9.20
C MET A 1 -26.39 53.47 -9.62
N LYS A 2 -25.36 54.28 -9.34
CA LYS A 2 -23.96 53.96 -9.72
C LYS A 2 -23.13 53.25 -8.63
N HIS A 3 -23.51 53.35 -7.35
CA HIS A 3 -22.72 52.75 -6.24
C HIS A 3 -23.00 51.25 -6.01
N SER A 4 -24.16 50.73 -6.43
CA SER A 4 -24.52 49.32 -6.24
C SER A 4 -23.62 48.35 -7.03
N ASN A 5 -23.22 48.74 -8.24
CA ASN A 5 -22.39 47.90 -9.10
C ASN A 5 -20.94 47.83 -8.62
N VAL A 6 -20.43 48.90 -8.00
CA VAL A 6 -19.05 48.95 -7.47
C VAL A 6 -18.92 48.05 -6.24
N ILE A 7 -19.91 48.05 -5.36
CA ILE A 7 -19.93 47.19 -4.16
C ILE A 7 -20.04 45.72 -4.58
N MET A 8 -20.90 45.39 -5.55
CA MET A 8 -21.04 44.02 -6.05
C MET A 8 -19.76 43.52 -6.70
N PHE A 9 -19.04 44.38 -7.43
CA PHE A 9 -17.76 44.04 -8.05
C PHE A 9 -16.66 43.79 -7.02
N LEU A 10 -16.57 44.61 -5.96
CA LEU A 10 -15.61 44.43 -4.87
C LEU A 10 -15.85 43.12 -4.09
N ILE A 11 -17.11 42.75 -3.86
CA ILE A 11 -17.47 41.49 -3.19
C ILE A 11 -17.06 40.28 -4.04
N LEU A 12 -17.33 40.32 -5.36
CA LEU A 12 -16.92 39.27 -6.30
C LEU A 12 -15.40 39.09 -6.35
N LEU A 13 -14.64 40.19 -6.27
CA LEU A 13 -13.18 40.18 -6.30
C LEU A 13 -12.56 39.65 -5.00
N LEU A 14 -13.19 39.91 -3.86
CA LEU A 14 -12.75 39.34 -2.57
C LEU A 14 -13.04 37.83 -2.46
N LEU A 15 -14.17 37.38 -3.03
CA LEU A 15 -14.52 35.96 -3.08
C LEU A 15 -13.60 35.16 -4.01
N SER A 16 -13.17 35.73 -5.15
CA SER A 16 -12.24 35.03 -6.05
C SER A 16 -10.85 34.88 -5.45
N VAL A 17 -10.33 35.89 -4.75
CA VAL A 17 -9.00 35.84 -4.10
C VAL A 17 -8.95 34.84 -2.94
N SER A 18 -10.06 34.58 -2.26
CA SER A 18 -10.15 33.57 -1.20
C SER A 18 -10.32 32.15 -1.73
N LEU A 19 -10.97 31.98 -2.90
CA LEU A 19 -11.07 30.68 -3.60
C LEU A 19 -9.74 30.25 -4.23
N ILE A 20 -8.97 31.18 -4.80
CA ILE A 20 -7.70 30.85 -5.49
C ILE A 20 -6.62 30.42 -4.49
N ASN A 21 -6.47 31.12 -3.36
CA ASN A 21 -5.45 30.78 -2.37
C ASN A 21 -5.76 29.53 -1.51
N GLY A 22 -7.05 29.18 -1.36
CA GLY A 22 -7.47 28.00 -0.60
C GLY A 22 -7.37 26.69 -1.39
N CYS A 23 -7.57 26.74 -2.71
CA CYS A 23 -7.58 25.54 -3.56
C CYS A 23 -6.20 24.89 -3.69
N ASP A 24 -5.14 25.69 -3.87
CA ASP A 24 -3.78 25.19 -4.11
C ASP A 24 -3.17 24.57 -2.83
N GLY A 25 -3.45 25.12 -1.65
CA GLY A 25 -2.97 24.54 -0.38
C GLY A 25 -3.65 23.21 -0.02
N ILE A 26 -4.93 23.07 -0.36
CA ILE A 26 -5.70 21.84 -0.12
C ILE A 26 -5.28 20.73 -1.10
N SER A 27 -5.02 21.07 -2.37
CA SER A 27 -4.57 20.10 -3.39
C SER A 27 -3.18 19.57 -3.08
N HIS A 28 -2.20 20.43 -2.76
CA HIS A 28 -0.86 20.02 -2.36
C HIS A 28 -0.87 19.22 -1.04
N GLY A 29 -1.71 19.60 -0.08
CA GLY A 29 -1.88 18.85 1.16
C GLY A 29 -2.45 17.44 0.96
N GLN A 30 -3.38 17.27 0.00
CA GLN A 30 -3.87 15.94 -0.37
C GLN A 30 -2.81 15.12 -1.08
N GLN A 31 -2.12 15.71 -2.06
CA GLN A 31 -1.06 15.03 -2.80
C GLN A 31 0.06 14.55 -1.86
N ARG A 32 0.48 15.39 -0.91
CA ARG A 32 1.45 14.99 0.13
C ARG A 32 0.98 13.79 0.94
N ARG A 33 -0.28 13.76 1.40
CA ARG A 33 -0.84 12.61 2.13
C ARG A 33 -0.85 11.34 1.29
N LYS A 34 -1.19 11.43 0.00
CA LYS A 34 -1.12 10.30 -0.94
C LYS A 34 0.30 9.75 -1.00
N PHE A 35 1.30 10.62 -1.16
CA PHE A 35 2.70 10.22 -1.18
C PHE A 35 3.16 9.59 0.15
N GLU A 36 2.86 10.21 1.28
CA GLU A 36 3.23 9.67 2.60
C GLU A 36 2.64 8.27 2.82
N PHE A 37 1.38 8.05 2.41
CA PHE A 37 0.75 6.73 2.39
C PHE A 37 1.51 5.76 1.48
N LEU A 38 1.75 6.13 0.21
CA LEU A 38 2.37 5.24 -0.76
C LEU A 38 3.81 4.87 -0.39
N TYR A 39 4.62 5.82 0.09
CA TYR A 39 5.98 5.54 0.57
C TYR A 39 5.98 4.60 1.76
N LYS A 40 5.04 4.78 2.71
CA LYS A 40 4.90 3.87 3.84
C LYS A 40 4.52 2.46 3.38
N THR A 41 3.56 2.34 2.47
CA THR A 41 3.16 1.07 1.87
C THR A 41 4.33 0.42 1.13
N ASN A 42 5.09 1.20 0.36
CA ASN A 42 6.26 0.73 -0.39
C ASN A 42 7.34 0.14 0.53
N ASN A 43 7.63 0.80 1.64
CA ASN A 43 8.59 0.29 2.62
C ASN A 43 8.15 -1.05 3.21
N PHE A 44 6.86 -1.20 3.52
CA PHE A 44 6.33 -2.48 3.98
C PHE A 44 6.32 -3.54 2.87
N ALA A 45 6.03 -3.16 1.63
CA ALA A 45 6.09 -4.06 0.47
C ALA A 45 7.52 -4.55 0.21
N ALA A 46 8.52 -3.70 0.37
CA ALA A 46 9.93 -4.11 0.28
C ALA A 46 10.29 -5.12 1.38
N VAL A 47 9.82 -4.91 2.62
CA VAL A 47 9.98 -5.87 3.72
C VAL A 47 9.26 -7.20 3.43
N PHE A 48 8.08 -7.15 2.80
CA PHE A 48 7.37 -8.35 2.35
C PHE A 48 8.22 -9.16 1.36
N THR A 49 8.75 -8.51 0.34
CA THR A 49 9.63 -9.11 -0.66
C THR A 49 10.90 -9.70 -0.02
N GLU A 50 11.51 -8.98 0.92
CA GLU A 50 12.67 -9.46 1.70
C GLU A 50 12.33 -10.76 2.45
N TYR A 51 11.21 -10.79 3.17
CA TYR A 51 10.80 -11.98 3.91
C TYR A 51 10.54 -13.18 3.00
N THR A 52 9.96 -12.99 1.80
CA THR A 52 9.77 -14.09 0.84
C THR A 52 11.07 -14.56 0.19
N ASN A 53 12.05 -13.66 0.01
CA ASN A 53 13.36 -13.98 -0.55
C ASN A 53 14.26 -14.71 0.45
N ASP A 54 14.10 -14.44 1.75
CA ASP A 54 14.79 -15.11 2.85
C ASP A 54 14.40 -16.59 3.01
N ILE A 55 13.33 -17.06 2.36
CA ILE A 55 12.96 -18.49 2.38
C ILE A 55 13.94 -19.25 1.49
N VAL A 56 14.96 -19.86 2.09
CA VAL A 56 15.94 -20.68 1.37
C VAL A 56 15.58 -22.16 1.51
N ASN A 57 15.17 -22.56 2.70
CA ASN A 57 14.82 -23.92 3.05
C ASN A 57 13.49 -23.95 3.83
N PHE A 58 12.88 -25.12 3.92
CA PHE A 58 11.64 -25.29 4.68
C PHE A 58 11.73 -24.85 6.15
N SER A 59 12.87 -25.05 6.80
CA SER A 59 13.09 -24.63 8.20
C SER A 59 12.80 -23.15 8.42
N ASP A 60 12.85 -22.36 7.36
CA ASP A 60 12.68 -20.91 7.39
C ASP A 60 11.19 -20.52 7.44
N LEU A 61 10.26 -21.43 7.10
CA LEU A 61 8.83 -21.15 7.00
C LEU A 61 8.21 -20.74 8.35
N GLN A 62 8.70 -21.27 9.48
CA GLN A 62 8.19 -20.90 10.80
C GLN A 62 8.61 -19.48 11.20
N LEU A 63 9.87 -19.12 10.91
CA LEU A 63 10.37 -17.76 11.11
C LEU A 63 9.66 -16.78 10.17
N TYR A 64 9.50 -17.16 8.90
CA TYR A 64 8.74 -16.43 7.90
C TYR A 64 7.32 -16.14 8.37
N GLU A 65 6.56 -17.14 8.81
CA GLU A 65 5.19 -16.95 9.30
C GLU A 65 5.14 -15.96 10.47
N THR A 66 6.07 -16.05 11.41
CA THR A 66 6.15 -15.12 12.55
C THR A 66 6.37 -13.68 12.07
N ARG A 67 7.30 -13.48 11.14
CA ARG A 67 7.62 -12.17 10.54
C ARG A 67 6.43 -11.62 9.73
N MET A 68 5.76 -12.46 8.95
CA MET A 68 4.60 -12.10 8.14
C MET A 68 3.37 -11.75 8.97
N ASN A 69 3.09 -12.48 10.06
CA ASN A 69 2.00 -12.11 10.98
C ASN A 69 2.25 -10.74 11.64
N ARG A 70 3.51 -10.42 11.95
CA ARG A 70 3.86 -9.09 12.45
C ARG A 70 3.66 -8.02 11.37
N LEU A 71 4.13 -8.28 10.15
CA LEU A 71 3.94 -7.38 9.02
C LEU A 71 2.45 -7.11 8.77
N TYR A 72 1.62 -8.15 8.77
CA TYR A 72 0.16 -8.04 8.66
C TYR A 72 -0.41 -7.10 9.73
N SER A 73 -0.03 -7.32 10.99
CA SER A 73 -0.47 -6.48 12.11
C SER A 73 -0.08 -5.02 11.91
N ASP A 74 1.14 -4.76 11.43
CA ASP A 74 1.66 -3.41 11.24
C ASP A 74 1.02 -2.72 10.03
N VAL A 75 0.76 -3.45 8.94
CA VAL A 75 -0.01 -2.97 7.78
C VAL A 75 -1.44 -2.63 8.18
N ASN A 76 -2.08 -3.50 8.96
CA ASN A 76 -3.46 -3.29 9.38
C ASN A 76 -3.63 -2.02 10.24
N LYS A 77 -2.60 -1.58 10.97
CA LYS A 77 -2.64 -0.41 11.86
C LYS A 77 -2.51 0.94 11.17
N PHE A 78 -1.93 1.04 9.97
CA PHE A 78 -1.72 2.37 9.38
C PHE A 78 -2.97 2.92 8.67
N GLU A 79 -3.17 4.22 8.78
CA GLU A 79 -4.35 4.92 8.27
C GLU A 79 -4.31 5.11 6.75
N THR A 80 -5.48 5.02 6.12
CA THR A 80 -5.68 5.34 4.70
C THR A 80 -5.97 6.83 4.53
N VAL A 81 -5.90 7.33 3.29
CA VAL A 81 -6.05 8.75 3.00
C VAL A 81 -7.53 9.08 2.81
N LYS A 82 -8.08 9.89 3.72
CA LYS A 82 -9.48 10.31 3.68
C LYS A 82 -9.85 10.93 2.31
N GLY A 83 -10.87 10.36 1.68
CA GLY A 83 -11.39 10.82 0.39
C GLY A 83 -10.64 10.27 -0.84
N TRP A 84 -9.66 9.38 -0.63
CA TRP A 84 -8.96 8.66 -1.70
C TRP A 84 -9.19 7.17 -1.56
N THR A 85 -10.28 6.68 -2.14
CA THR A 85 -10.73 5.26 -2.08
C THR A 85 -9.66 4.26 -2.52
N LYS A 86 -8.73 4.69 -3.39
CA LYS A 86 -7.63 3.87 -3.84
C LYS A 86 -6.66 3.49 -2.71
N SER A 87 -6.51 4.34 -1.68
CA SER A 87 -5.71 3.98 -0.51
C SER A 87 -6.30 2.84 0.31
N ASP A 88 -7.64 2.75 0.39
CA ASP A 88 -8.31 1.61 1.02
C ASP A 88 -8.08 0.34 0.21
N ALA A 89 -8.25 0.40 -1.12
CA ALA A 89 -8.02 -0.72 -2.02
C ALA A 89 -6.57 -1.24 -1.96
N ILE A 90 -5.57 -0.34 -2.01
CA ILE A 90 -4.15 -0.72 -1.92
C ILE A 90 -3.85 -1.43 -0.59
N LYS A 91 -4.42 -0.94 0.52
CA LYS A 91 -4.22 -1.57 1.83
C LYS A 91 -4.86 -2.96 1.89
N GLU A 92 -6.08 -3.10 1.37
CA GLU A 92 -6.77 -4.39 1.30
C GLU A 92 -6.02 -5.39 0.41
N ASP A 93 -5.57 -4.96 -0.77
CA ASP A 93 -4.76 -5.77 -1.69
C ASP A 93 -3.46 -6.23 -1.04
N PHE A 94 -2.85 -5.40 -0.19
CA PHE A 94 -1.67 -5.78 0.56
C PHE A 94 -1.98 -6.87 1.59
N LEU A 95 -2.98 -6.65 2.44
CA LEU A 95 -3.38 -7.62 3.46
C LEU A 95 -3.75 -8.97 2.83
N ASN A 96 -4.46 -8.95 1.71
CA ASN A 96 -4.79 -10.15 0.94
C ASN A 96 -3.55 -10.86 0.38
N SER A 97 -2.55 -10.11 -0.09
CA SER A 97 -1.28 -10.67 -0.59
C SER A 97 -0.48 -11.34 0.54
N ILE A 98 -0.47 -10.74 1.73
CA ILE A 98 0.13 -11.33 2.94
C ILE A 98 -0.61 -12.61 3.34
N ASP A 99 -1.95 -12.58 3.39
CA ASP A 99 -2.75 -13.74 3.80
C ASP A 99 -2.59 -14.92 2.85
N LYS A 100 -2.57 -14.69 1.53
CA LYS A 100 -2.29 -15.72 0.52
C LYS A 100 -0.94 -16.40 0.78
N ASN A 101 0.08 -15.60 1.06
CA ASN A 101 1.43 -16.06 1.33
C ASN A 101 1.53 -16.85 2.65
N LEU A 102 0.88 -16.38 3.71
CA LEU A 102 0.77 -17.11 4.98
C LEU A 102 0.08 -18.46 4.79
N ASN A 103 -1.00 -18.51 4.01
CA ASN A 103 -1.71 -19.76 3.72
C ASN A 103 -0.86 -20.74 2.90
N ALA A 104 -0.08 -20.25 1.93
CA ALA A 104 0.88 -21.07 1.20
C ALA A 104 1.96 -21.66 2.14
N ALA A 105 2.56 -20.82 2.98
CA ALA A 105 3.56 -21.27 3.97
C ALA A 105 3.01 -22.36 4.91
N ARG A 106 1.80 -22.17 5.44
CA ARG A 106 1.12 -23.16 6.31
C ARG A 106 0.80 -24.45 5.57
N SER A 107 0.37 -24.35 4.31
CA SER A 107 0.12 -25.51 3.44
C SER A 107 1.39 -26.34 3.23
N MET A 108 2.52 -25.70 2.89
CA MET A 108 3.83 -26.37 2.79
C MET A 108 4.18 -27.05 4.12
N GLN A 109 4.02 -26.35 5.25
CA GLN A 109 4.31 -26.90 6.57
C GLN A 109 3.52 -28.18 6.88
N MET A 110 2.23 -28.17 6.57
CA MET A 110 1.36 -29.33 6.76
C MET A 110 1.78 -30.51 5.87
N LYS A 111 2.07 -30.27 4.59
CA LYS A 111 2.49 -31.31 3.63
C LYS A 111 3.75 -32.02 4.11
N GLN A 112 4.77 -31.29 4.58
CA GLN A 112 5.99 -31.93 5.11
C GLN A 112 5.71 -32.82 6.33
N SER A 113 4.87 -32.34 7.26
CA SER A 113 4.55 -33.12 8.47
C SER A 113 3.88 -34.47 8.16
N LEU A 114 3.12 -34.53 7.06
CA LEU A 114 2.34 -35.71 6.66
C LEU A 114 3.14 -36.69 5.81
N TYR A 115 3.93 -36.19 4.86
CA TYR A 115 4.53 -37.05 3.83
C TYR A 115 6.02 -37.36 4.05
N ARG A 116 6.74 -36.63 4.94
CA ARG A 116 8.23 -36.71 5.08
C ARG A 116 8.99 -36.63 3.74
N GLU A 117 8.33 -36.22 2.67
CA GLU A 117 8.89 -36.05 1.34
C GLU A 117 9.06 -34.56 1.10
N PHE A 118 10.26 -34.17 0.65
CA PHE A 118 10.57 -32.84 0.13
C PHE A 118 9.91 -32.67 -1.25
N ILE A 119 8.59 -32.70 -1.33
CA ILE A 119 7.89 -32.56 -2.61
C ILE A 119 7.95 -31.09 -3.04
N LYS A 120 8.97 -30.74 -3.84
CA LYS A 120 8.98 -29.58 -4.77
C LYS A 120 8.32 -28.29 -4.23
N ASP A 121 8.65 -27.92 -2.99
CA ASP A 121 8.20 -26.68 -2.33
C ASP A 121 8.73 -25.41 -3.03
N GLU A 122 9.76 -25.55 -3.89
CA GLU A 122 10.33 -24.45 -4.67
C GLU A 122 9.27 -23.72 -5.52
N HIS A 123 8.26 -24.41 -6.05
CA HIS A 123 7.23 -23.74 -6.85
C HIS A 123 6.32 -22.84 -6.00
N GLU A 124 5.90 -23.30 -4.83
CA GLU A 124 5.07 -22.48 -3.93
C GLU A 124 5.87 -21.28 -3.42
N VAL A 125 7.15 -21.46 -3.09
CA VAL A 125 8.05 -20.36 -2.72
C VAL A 125 8.25 -19.36 -3.88
N ILE A 126 8.36 -19.82 -5.12
CA ILE A 126 8.43 -18.93 -6.30
C ILE A 126 7.15 -18.09 -6.41
N VAL A 127 5.97 -18.71 -6.34
CA VAL A 127 4.68 -17.99 -6.42
C VAL A 127 4.52 -16.97 -5.28
N MET A 128 4.99 -17.32 -4.09
CA MET A 128 5.03 -16.42 -2.94
C MET A 128 5.88 -15.17 -3.23
N ARG A 129 7.08 -15.35 -3.80
CA ARG A 129 7.98 -14.26 -4.20
C ARG A 129 7.37 -13.39 -5.31
N GLU A 130 6.83 -14.02 -6.36
CA GLU A 130 6.14 -13.31 -7.45
C GLU A 130 4.99 -12.45 -6.90
N THR A 131 4.20 -12.98 -5.97
CA THR A 131 3.11 -12.21 -5.33
C THR A 131 3.63 -10.98 -4.59
N ALA A 132 4.76 -11.08 -3.90
CA ALA A 132 5.34 -9.95 -3.17
C ALA A 132 5.94 -8.91 -4.13
N GLU A 133 6.66 -9.35 -5.16
CA GLU A 133 7.23 -8.48 -6.19
C GLU A 133 6.14 -7.77 -7.00
N ASP A 134 5.08 -8.47 -7.40
CA ASP A 134 3.94 -7.88 -8.10
C ASP A 134 3.27 -6.78 -7.27
N PHE A 135 3.09 -7.01 -5.97
CA PHE A 135 2.53 -6.00 -5.08
C PHE A 135 3.46 -4.77 -4.98
N LEU A 136 4.76 -4.98 -4.80
CA LEU A 136 5.74 -3.89 -4.75
C LEU A 136 5.73 -3.07 -6.05
N ASN A 137 5.80 -3.73 -7.20
CA ASN A 137 5.74 -3.09 -8.52
C ASN A 137 4.46 -2.27 -8.70
N ASN A 138 3.32 -2.78 -8.23
CA ASN A 138 2.05 -2.04 -8.28
C ASN A 138 2.08 -0.76 -7.43
N VAL A 139 2.71 -0.78 -6.26
CA VAL A 139 2.87 0.41 -5.41
C VAL A 139 3.83 1.42 -6.05
N GLU A 140 4.95 0.97 -6.62
CA GLU A 140 5.90 1.83 -7.33
C GLU A 140 5.28 2.51 -8.56
N ASN A 141 4.47 1.75 -9.31
CA ASN A 141 3.67 2.29 -10.41
C ASN A 141 2.70 3.36 -9.90
N GLU A 142 2.04 3.13 -8.78
CA GLU A 142 1.12 4.09 -8.21
C GLU A 142 1.81 5.38 -7.73
N ILE A 143 3.00 5.27 -7.14
CA ILE A 143 3.85 6.43 -6.80
C ILE A 143 4.13 7.27 -8.05
N THR A 144 4.45 6.60 -9.16
CA THR A 144 4.73 7.27 -10.44
C THR A 144 3.49 7.96 -11.02
N VAL A 145 2.30 7.38 -10.84
CA VAL A 145 1.02 7.97 -11.28
C VAL A 145 0.69 9.20 -10.44
N VAL A 146 0.70 9.08 -9.10
CA VAL A 146 0.37 10.19 -8.18
C VAL A 146 1.36 11.35 -8.30
N GLY A 147 2.62 11.09 -8.66
CA GLY A 147 3.60 12.14 -8.92
C GLY A 147 3.42 12.94 -10.19
N LYS A 148 2.47 12.54 -11.06
CA LYS A 148 2.10 13.27 -12.27
C LYS A 148 0.77 14.02 -12.15
N GLU A 149 0.02 13.78 -11.06
CA GLU A 149 -1.22 14.52 -10.71
C GLU A 149 -0.91 15.94 -10.20
#